data_AF-A0A962BUM2-F1
#
_entry.id   AF-A0A962BUM2-F1
#
_cell.length_a   1.000
_cell.length_b   1.000
_cell.length_c   1.000
_cell.angle_alpha   90.00
_cell.angle_beta   90.00
_cell.angle_gamma   90.00
#
_symmetry.space_group_name_H-M   'P 1'
#
loop_
_entity.id
_entity.type
_entity.pdbx_description
1 polymer ?
#
loop_
_entity_poly.entity_id
_entity_poly.type
_entity_poly.pdbx_seq_one_letter_code
_entity_poly.pdbx_strand_id
1 'polypeptide(L)'
;GHMNVLLAEAGVPYDLIADMDDINPEFPNCDVAIVIGANDVVNPAARTDKSSPIYGMPVLDVINARQVIVIKRGRGAGFAGIENALFYADNTRMLFADGQAAAASLVSEFKAIEGGGSH
;
A
#
# COMPACT_ATOMS: atom_id res chain seq x y z
N GLY A 1 12.95 2.92 8.20
CA GLY A 1 14.27 2.28 8.38
C GLY A 1 14.43 1.03 7.53
N HIS A 2 13.80 -0.09 7.90
CA HIS A 2 13.95 -1.37 7.20
C HIS A 2 13.68 -1.26 5.68
N MET A 3 12.55 -0.63 5.30
CA MET A 3 12.22 -0.46 3.87
C MET A 3 13.20 0.43 3.12
N ASN A 4 13.74 1.48 3.74
CA ASN A 4 14.72 2.37 3.11
C ASN A 4 15.98 1.60 2.69
N VAL A 5 16.45 0.68 3.53
CA VAL A 5 17.63 -0.17 3.22
C VAL A 5 17.33 -1.11 2.06
N LEU A 6 16.21 -1.82 2.10
CA LEU A 6 15.84 -2.76 1.03
C LEU A 6 15.64 -2.06 -0.32
N LEU A 7 15.04 -0.87 -0.32
CA LEU A 7 14.85 -0.07 -1.54
C LEU A 7 16.18 0.45 -2.09
N ALA A 8 17.10 0.87 -1.21
CA ALA A 8 18.44 1.27 -1.61
C ALA A 8 19.24 0.09 -2.20
N GLU A 9 19.16 -1.10 -1.59
CA GLU A 9 19.77 -2.33 -2.10
C GLU A 9 19.19 -2.75 -3.46
N ALA A 10 17.90 -2.52 -3.68
CA ALA A 10 17.23 -2.73 -4.96
C ALA A 10 17.53 -1.63 -6.01
N GLY A 11 18.32 -0.61 -5.65
CA GLY A 11 18.71 0.47 -6.56
C GLY A 11 17.63 1.51 -6.83
N VAL A 12 16.64 1.64 -5.94
CA VAL A 12 15.59 2.67 -6.06
C VAL A 12 16.19 4.05 -5.79
N PRO A 13 16.03 5.02 -6.71
CA PRO A 13 16.47 6.39 -6.50
C PRO A 13 15.87 7.01 -5.23
N TYR A 14 16.71 7.65 -4.41
CA TYR A 14 16.29 8.22 -3.11
C TYR A 14 15.26 9.34 -3.23
N ASP A 15 15.25 10.08 -4.34
CA ASP A 15 14.27 11.12 -4.65
C ASP A 15 12.84 10.58 -4.86
N LEU A 16 12.70 9.28 -5.11
CA LEU A 16 11.41 8.59 -5.17
C LEU A 16 10.96 8.05 -3.80
N ILE A 17 11.79 8.16 -2.77
CA ILE A 17 11.49 7.68 -1.42
C ILE A 17 11.15 8.89 -0.55
N ALA A 18 9.88 9.02 -0.18
CA ALA A 18 9.39 10.09 0.69
C ALA A 18 9.18 9.62 2.13
N ASP A 19 9.41 10.53 3.08
CA ASP A 19 9.01 10.33 4.47
C ASP A 19 7.49 10.50 4.64
N MET A 20 6.96 9.89 5.70
CA MET A 20 5.51 9.78 5.93
C MET A 20 4.82 11.15 6.06
N ASP A 21 5.45 12.09 6.77
CA ASP A 21 4.90 13.42 7.02
C ASP A 21 4.83 14.26 5.73
N ASP A 22 5.74 14.00 4.78
CA ASP A 22 5.79 14.70 3.50
C ASP A 22 4.81 14.11 2.48
N ILE A 23 4.63 12.79 2.47
CA ILE A 23 3.77 12.11 1.47
C ILE A 23 2.28 12.07 1.85
N ASN A 24 1.95 12.10 3.15
CA ASN A 24 0.56 12.00 3.60
C ASN A 24 -0.36 13.10 3.04
N PRO A 25 0.06 14.38 2.98
CA PRO A 25 -0.72 15.46 2.37
C PRO A 25 -1.01 15.27 0.86
N GLU A 26 -0.24 14.43 0.17
CA GLU A 26 -0.37 14.21 -1.28
C GLU A 26 -1.36 13.11 -1.64
N PHE A 27 -1.74 12.22 -0.70
CA PHE A 27 -2.69 11.14 -0.99
C PHE A 27 -4.05 11.60 -1.56
N PRO A 28 -4.65 12.72 -1.14
CA PRO A 28 -5.88 13.24 -1.78
C PRO A 28 -5.76 13.50 -3.28
N ASN A 29 -4.55 13.75 -3.79
CA ASN A 29 -4.26 13.95 -5.22
C ASN A 29 -3.77 12.65 -5.89
N CYS A 30 -3.62 11.56 -5.14
CA CYS A 30 -3.15 10.27 -5.65
C CYS A 30 -4.32 9.50 -6.27
N ASP A 31 -4.19 9.17 -7.57
CA ASP A 31 -5.20 8.38 -8.28
C ASP A 31 -5.28 6.93 -7.79
N VAL A 32 -4.13 6.30 -7.54
CA VAL A 32 -4.04 4.89 -7.14
C VAL A 32 -2.89 4.71 -6.14
N ALA A 33 -3.20 4.24 -4.94
CA ALA A 33 -2.22 3.77 -3.97
C ALA A 33 -2.09 2.24 -4.03
N ILE A 34 -0.89 1.74 -4.30
CA ILE A 34 -0.60 0.30 -4.30
C ILE A 34 0.12 -0.06 -2.99
N VAL A 35 -0.55 -0.85 -2.16
CA VAL A 35 -0.06 -1.30 -0.86
C VAL A 35 0.42 -2.74 -0.97
N ILE A 36 1.72 -2.97 -0.90
CA ILE A 36 2.32 -4.31 -1.02
C ILE A 36 2.76 -4.81 0.36
N GLY A 37 2.10 -5.85 0.86
CA GLY A 37 2.50 -6.55 2.09
C GLY A 37 2.35 -5.77 3.40
N ALA A 38 2.00 -4.48 3.36
CA ALA A 38 1.76 -3.68 4.55
C ALA A 38 0.38 -3.96 5.16
N ASN A 39 0.28 -3.81 6.48
CA ASN A 39 -0.97 -3.97 7.21
C ASN A 39 -1.14 -2.87 8.26
N ASP A 40 -0.48 -2.97 9.41
CA ASP A 40 -0.72 -2.05 10.53
C ASP A 40 -0.37 -0.59 10.18
N VAL A 41 0.69 -0.37 9.39
CA VAL A 41 1.17 0.96 8.97
C VAL A 41 0.26 1.68 7.96
N VAL A 42 -0.80 1.03 7.50
CA VAL A 42 -1.83 1.63 6.63
C VAL A 42 -3.23 1.50 7.24
N ASN A 43 -3.34 1.10 8.51
CA ASN A 43 -4.63 0.83 9.14
C ASN A 43 -5.28 2.13 9.66
N PRO A 44 -6.44 2.55 9.13
CA PRO A 44 -7.11 3.80 9.52
C PRO A 44 -7.50 3.83 11.00
N ALA A 45 -7.64 2.67 11.65
CA ALA A 45 -7.95 2.57 13.07
C ALA A 45 -6.95 3.32 13.96
N ALA A 46 -5.70 3.48 13.51
CA ALA A 46 -4.70 4.29 14.20
C ALA A 46 -5.12 5.77 14.36
N ARG A 47 -6.00 6.28 13.50
CA ARG A 47 -6.52 7.66 13.53
C ARG A 47 -7.95 7.74 14.03
N THR A 48 -8.79 6.76 13.71
CA THR A 48 -10.24 6.86 13.87
C THR A 48 -10.79 6.16 15.11
N ASP A 49 -10.09 5.17 15.65
CA ASP A 49 -10.59 4.32 16.74
C ASP A 49 -9.73 4.43 17.99
N LYS A 50 -10.20 5.21 18.98
CA LYS A 50 -9.52 5.40 20.27
C LYS A 50 -9.38 4.12 21.11
N SER A 51 -10.17 3.09 20.82
CA SER A 51 -10.09 1.80 21.51
C SER A 51 -9.05 0.86 20.88
N SER A 52 -8.58 1.19 19.67
CA SER A 52 -7.61 0.38 18.93
C SER A 52 -6.24 0.40 19.61
N PRO A 53 -5.53 -0.75 19.70
CA PRO A 53 -4.18 -0.82 20.25
C PRO A 53 -3.14 -0.04 19.43
N ILE A 54 -3.48 0.36 18.20
CA ILE A 54 -2.61 1.17 17.33
C ILE A 54 -3.03 2.64 17.29
N TYR A 55 -3.99 3.08 18.13
CA TYR A 55 -4.41 4.48 18.15
C TYR A 55 -3.25 5.42 18.46
N GLY A 56 -3.07 6.45 17.63
CA GLY A 56 -1.95 7.39 17.71
C GLY A 56 -0.67 6.94 17.04
N MET A 57 -0.60 5.70 16.52
CA MET A 57 0.55 5.24 15.73
C MET A 57 0.66 6.04 14.42
N PRO A 58 1.85 6.49 14.02
CA PRO A 58 2.06 7.05 12.68
C PRO A 58 1.73 6.01 11.61
N VAL A 59 0.83 6.38 10.69
CA VAL A 59 0.38 5.55 9.56
C VAL A 59 0.37 6.37 8.27
N LEU A 60 0.47 5.67 7.14
CA LEU A 60 0.24 6.25 5.82
C LEU A 60 -1.26 6.34 5.56
N ASP A 61 -1.74 7.54 5.23
CA ASP A 61 -3.16 7.83 5.00
C ASP A 61 -3.60 7.42 3.58
N VAL A 62 -3.21 6.22 3.15
CA VAL A 62 -3.47 5.68 1.79
C VAL A 62 -4.96 5.64 1.44
N ILE A 63 -5.84 5.60 2.46
CA ILE A 63 -7.30 5.63 2.28
C ILE A 63 -7.77 6.92 1.58
N ASN A 64 -6.99 8.00 1.65
CA ASN A 64 -7.30 9.28 1.02
C ASN A 64 -7.06 9.27 -0.51
N ALA A 65 -6.37 8.25 -1.05
CA ALA A 65 -6.22 8.09 -2.49
C ALA A 65 -7.57 7.77 -3.17
N ARG A 66 -7.71 8.12 -4.45
CA ARG A 66 -8.94 7.86 -5.20
C ARG A 66 -9.26 6.36 -5.27
N GLN A 67 -8.26 5.50 -5.42
CA GLN A 67 -8.38 4.05 -5.33
C GLN A 67 -7.19 3.46 -4.56
N VAL A 68 -7.43 2.38 -3.83
CA VAL A 68 -6.39 1.64 -3.11
C VAL A 68 -6.40 0.18 -3.55
N ILE A 69 -5.24 -0.36 -3.88
CA ILE A 69 -5.05 -1.78 -4.17
C ILE A 69 -4.14 -2.36 -3.11
N VAL A 70 -4.66 -3.31 -2.33
CA VAL A 70 -3.89 -4.00 -1.29
C VAL A 70 -3.50 -5.39 -1.77
N ILE A 71 -2.20 -5.64 -1.85
CA ILE A 71 -1.62 -6.92 -2.27
C ILE A 71 -1.14 -7.70 -1.04
N LYS A 72 -1.81 -8.82 -0.74
CA LYS A 72 -1.44 -9.73 0.34
C LYS A 72 -2.05 -11.10 0.15
N ARG A 73 -1.46 -12.14 0.77
CA ARG A 73 -1.88 -13.55 0.60
C ARG A 73 -3.28 -13.88 1.16
N GLY A 74 -3.87 -13.03 2.00
CA GLY A 74 -5.17 -13.29 2.63
C GLY A 74 -5.60 -12.14 3.54
N ARG A 75 -6.65 -12.30 4.36
CA ARG A 75 -7.13 -11.25 5.28
C ARG A 75 -6.49 -11.24 6.68
N GLY A 76 -5.46 -12.07 6.91
CA GLY A 76 -4.79 -12.18 8.21
C GLY A 76 -4.33 -10.85 8.81
N ALA A 77 -4.33 -10.79 10.14
CA ALA A 77 -3.90 -9.64 10.93
C ALA A 77 -2.40 -9.35 10.77
N GLY A 78 -2.01 -8.12 11.11
CA GLY A 78 -0.61 -7.70 11.18
C GLY A 78 0.02 -8.05 12.53
N PHE A 79 1.06 -7.33 12.90
CA PHE A 79 1.74 -7.50 14.18
C PHE A 79 0.83 -7.12 15.35
N ALA A 80 0.00 -6.10 15.18
CA ALA A 80 -0.96 -5.64 16.19
C ALA A 80 -2.11 -6.64 16.46
N GLY A 81 -2.25 -7.69 15.65
CA GLY A 81 -3.25 -8.73 15.85
C GLY A 81 -4.70 -8.29 15.61
N ILE A 82 -4.93 -7.12 15.01
CA ILE A 82 -6.25 -6.58 14.70
C ILE A 82 -6.56 -6.64 13.21
N GLU A 83 -7.86 -6.61 12.88
CA GLU A 83 -8.30 -6.42 11.51
C GLU A 83 -8.00 -5.00 11.03
N ASN A 84 -7.83 -4.87 9.71
CA ASN A 84 -7.56 -3.59 9.08
C ASN A 84 -8.80 -3.07 8.38
N ALA A 85 -9.30 -1.93 8.86
CA ALA A 85 -10.49 -1.28 8.33
C ALA A 85 -10.33 -0.89 6.85
N LEU A 86 -9.10 -0.65 6.38
CA LEU A 86 -8.81 -0.33 4.97
C LEU A 86 -9.32 -1.41 4.01
N PHE A 87 -9.27 -2.68 4.41
CA PHE A 87 -9.64 -3.81 3.55
C PHE A 87 -11.13 -3.84 3.19
N TYR A 88 -11.93 -3.06 3.91
CA TYR A 88 -13.39 -2.97 3.75
C TYR A 88 -13.85 -1.61 3.22
N ALA A 89 -12.93 -0.67 2.98
CA ALA A 89 -13.27 0.64 2.43
C ALA A 89 -13.75 0.53 0.97
N ASP A 90 -14.73 1.36 0.59
CA ASP A 90 -15.39 1.30 -0.72
C ASP A 90 -14.41 1.51 -1.90
N ASN A 91 -13.40 2.36 -1.69
CA ASN A 91 -12.33 2.67 -2.65
C ASN A 91 -11.17 1.66 -2.61
N THR A 92 -11.25 0.61 -1.78
CA THR A 92 -10.21 -0.40 -1.68
C THR A 92 -10.58 -1.66 -2.44
N ARG A 93 -9.58 -2.25 -3.10
CA ARG A 93 -9.63 -3.57 -3.73
C ARG A 93 -8.52 -4.45 -3.18
N MET A 94 -8.88 -5.69 -2.85
CA MET A 94 -7.92 -6.69 -2.37
C MET A 94 -7.44 -7.54 -3.55
N LEU A 95 -6.13 -7.60 -3.77
CA LEU A 95 -5.48 -8.54 -4.67
C LEU A 95 -4.81 -9.64 -3.84
N PHE A 96 -5.41 -10.83 -3.83
CA PHE A 96 -4.90 -11.94 -3.05
C PHE A 96 -3.75 -12.66 -3.78
N ALA A 97 -2.53 -12.33 -3.42
CA ALA A 97 -1.33 -12.89 -4.04
C ALA A 97 -0.10 -12.77 -3.12
N ASP A 98 0.96 -13.51 -3.47
CA ASP A 98 2.30 -13.18 -3.02
C ASP A 98 2.75 -11.84 -3.63
N GLY A 99 3.48 -11.02 -2.86
CA GLY A 99 3.83 -9.66 -3.27
C GLY A 99 4.76 -9.62 -4.49
N GLN A 100 5.77 -10.51 -4.53
CA GLN A 100 6.69 -10.58 -5.66
C GLN A 100 5.99 -11.12 -6.91
N ALA A 101 5.17 -12.17 -6.75
CA ALA A 101 4.41 -12.74 -7.86
C ALA A 101 3.43 -11.71 -8.47
N ALA A 102 2.73 -10.95 -7.62
CA ALA A 102 1.82 -9.90 -8.07
C ALA A 102 2.54 -8.77 -8.80
N ALA A 103 3.67 -8.28 -8.26
CA ALA A 103 4.46 -7.25 -8.91
C ALA A 103 4.99 -7.71 -10.28
N ALA A 104 5.50 -8.94 -10.36
CA ALA A 104 5.97 -9.51 -11.62
C ALA A 104 4.85 -9.64 -12.66
N SER A 105 3.66 -10.11 -12.24
CA SER A 105 2.49 -10.20 -13.11
C SER A 105 2.04 -8.83 -13.61
N LEU A 106 1.94 -7.83 -12.73
CA LEU A 106 1.60 -6.46 -13.12
C LEU A 106 2.55 -5.92 -14.19
N VAL A 107 3.86 -6.03 -13.98
CA VAL A 107 4.87 -5.59 -14.95
C VAL A 107 4.72 -6.32 -16.29
N SER A 108 4.41 -7.62 -16.28
CA SER A 108 4.19 -8.40 -17.50
C SER A 108 2.96 -7.92 -18.28
N GLU A 109 1.84 -7.70 -17.59
CA GLU A 109 0.59 -7.23 -18.21
C GLU A 109 0.75 -5.82 -18.80
N PHE A 110 1.43 -4.91 -18.10
CA PHE A 110 1.72 -3.58 -18.62
C PHE A 110 2.51 -3.62 -19.94
N LYS A 111 3.54 -4.48 -20.03
CA LYS A 111 4.32 -4.67 -21.26
C LYS A 111 3.47 -5.24 -22.40
N ALA A 112 2.55 -6.15 -22.09
CA ALA A 112 1.65 -6.72 -23.09
C ALA A 112 0.68 -5.66 -23.65
N ILE A 113 0.21 -4.74 -22.81
CA ILE A 113 -0.61 -3.59 -23.25
C ILE A 113 0.20 -2.65 -24.16
N GLU A 114 1.44 -2.31 -23.77
CA GLU A 114 2.29 -1.42 -24.56
C GLU A 114 2.75 -2.04 -25.89
N GLY A 115 3.03 -3.36 -25.90
CA GLY A 115 3.42 -4.10 -27.11
C GLY A 115 2.25 -4.49 -28.02
N GLY A 116 1.00 -4.36 -27.54
CA GLY A 116 -0.23 -4.81 -28.19
C GLY A 116 -1.08 -3.71 -28.86
N GLY A 117 -0.52 -2.52 -29.10
CA GLY A 117 -1.19 -1.39 -29.76
C GLY A 117 -1.46 -1.60 -31.26
N SER A 118 -2.08 -2.70 -31.65
CA SER A 118 -2.58 -2.96 -33.00
C SER A 118 -3.79 -3.92 -32.97
N HIS A 119 -4.87 -3.48 -32.31
CA HIS A 119 -6.21 -3.97 -32.59
C HIS A 119 -7.18 -2.79 -32.62
#